data_AF-G6E9R6-F1
#
_entry.id   AF-G6E9R6-F1
#
_cell.length_a   1.000
_cell.length_b   1.000
_cell.length_c   1.000
_cell.angle_alpha   90.00
_cell.angle_beta   90.00
_cell.angle_gamma   90.00
#
_symmetry.space_group_name_H-M   'P 1'
#
loop_
_entity.id
_entity.type
_entity.pdbx_description
1 polymer ?
#
loop_
_entity_poly.entity_id
_entity_poly.type
_entity_poly.pdbx_seq_one_letter_code
_entity_poly.pdbx_strand_id
1 'polypeptide(L)' 'MEEIRDAIYYEQLARYARQLATRHEDALAARHLRETALKHERKARKLRRAEARSADGNHSRVRWAFWRD' A
#
# COMPACT_ATOMS: atom_id res chain seq x y z
N MET A 1 -4.65 4.88 19.60
CA MET A 1 -3.57 4.64 18.63
C MET A 1 -4.21 4.55 17.25
N GLU A 2 -3.85 5.44 16.35
CA GLU A 2 -4.32 5.40 14.97
C GLU A 2 -3.82 4.09 14.34
N GLU A 3 -4.72 3.28 13.77
CA GLU A 3 -4.31 2.05 13.09
C GLU A 3 -3.45 2.45 11.88
N ILE A 4 -2.12 2.37 12.02
CA ILE A 4 -1.15 2.62 10.95
C ILE A 4 -1.27 1.49 9.91
N ARG A 5 -2.35 1.51 9.14
CA ARG A 5 -2.61 0.64 7.98
C ARG A 5 -2.31 1.44 6.72
N ASP A 6 -1.11 2.01 6.69
CA ASP A 6 -0.59 2.80 5.56
C ASP A 6 -0.11 1.88 4.43
N ALA A 7 0.33 2.47 3.33
CA ALA A 7 0.84 1.71 2.20
C ALA A 7 2.01 0.77 2.57
N ILE A 8 2.88 1.20 3.49
CA ILE A 8 4.09 0.48 3.91
C ILE A 8 3.70 -0.79 4.67
N TYR A 9 2.73 -0.71 5.57
CA TYR A 9 2.21 -1.84 6.31
C TYR A 9 1.75 -2.98 5.37
N TYR A 10 0.94 -2.64 4.35
CA TYR A 10 0.48 -3.63 3.39
C TYR A 10 1.59 -4.16 2.48
N GLU A 11 2.64 -3.39 2.21
CA GLU A 11 3.82 -3.89 1.49
C GLU A 11 4.59 -4.92 2.30
N GLN A 12 4.74 -4.69 3.61
CA GLN A 12 5.39 -5.64 4.51
C GLN A 12 4.60 -6.94 4.59
N LEU A 13 3.26 -6.87 4.73
CA LEU A 13 2.39 -8.05 4.70
C LEU A 13 2.50 -8.82 3.38
N ALA A 14 2.54 -8.13 2.25
CA ALA A 14 2.72 -8.77 0.96
C ALA A 14 4.06 -9.53 0.87
N ARG A 15 5.15 -8.90 1.30
CA ARG A 15 6.48 -9.53 1.31
C ARG A 15 6.51 -10.74 2.22
N TYR A 16 5.96 -10.62 3.43
CA TYR A 16 5.88 -11.72 4.39
C TYR A 16 5.08 -12.90 3.83
N ALA A 17 3.90 -12.65 3.26
CA ALA A 17 3.07 -13.70 2.66
C ALA A 17 3.79 -14.42 1.50
N ARG A 18 4.57 -13.71 0.67
CA ARG A 18 5.41 -14.34 -0.38
C ARG A 18 6.51 -15.22 0.20
N GLN A 19 7.20 -14.74 1.25
CA GLN A 19 8.24 -15.52 1.92
C GLN A 19 7.66 -16.79 2.56
N LEU A 20 6.53 -16.66 3.25
CA LEU A 20 5.83 -17.79 3.87
C LEU A 20 5.37 -18.79 2.81
N ALA A 21 4.77 -18.32 1.71
CA ALA A 21 4.35 -19.18 0.60
C ALA A 21 5.50 -19.97 -0.05
N THR A 22 6.72 -19.42 -0.03
CA THR A 22 7.90 -20.07 -0.60
C THR A 22 8.41 -21.20 0.29
N ARG A 23 8.19 -21.10 1.60
CA ARG A 23 8.64 -22.08 2.60
C ARG A 23 7.55 -23.10 2.97
N HIS A 24 6.33 -22.93 2.47
CA HIS A 24 5.19 -23.77 2.82
C HIS A 24 5.17 -25.05 1.97
N GLU A 25 5.01 -26.20 2.63
CA GLU A 25 5.03 -27.52 1.96
C GLU A 25 3.69 -27.86 1.29
N ASP A 26 2.56 -27.48 1.91
CA ASP A 26 1.24 -27.62 1.29
C ASP A 26 1.05 -26.62 0.13
N ALA A 27 0.80 -27.16 -1.06
CA ALA A 27 0.57 -26.42 -2.29
C ALA A 27 -0.68 -25.52 -2.25
N LEU A 28 -1.76 -25.96 -1.59
CA LEU A 28 -2.99 -25.17 -1.46
C LEU A 28 -2.76 -23.96 -0.54
N ALA A 29 -2.15 -24.20 0.62
CA ALA A 29 -1.77 -23.14 1.53
C ALA A 29 -0.79 -22.14 0.87
N ALA A 30 0.22 -22.63 0.14
CA ALA A 30 1.16 -21.78 -0.62
C ALA A 30 0.44 -20.93 -1.67
N ARG A 31 -0.57 -21.49 -2.37
CA ARG A 31 -1.40 -20.75 -3.32
C ARG A 31 -2.21 -19.65 -2.61
N HIS A 32 -2.88 -19.96 -1.52
CA HIS A 32 -3.65 -18.97 -0.76
C HIS A 32 -2.78 -17.84 -0.20
N LEU A 33 -1.56 -18.15 0.24
CA LEU A 33 -0.60 -17.15 0.69
C LEU A 33 -0.15 -16.23 -0.46
N ARG A 34 0.08 -16.77 -1.66
CA ARG A 34 0.38 -15.97 -2.86
C ARG A 34 -0.78 -15.05 -3.24
N GLU A 35 -2.02 -15.55 -3.21
CA GLU A 35 -3.22 -14.76 -3.46
C GLU A 35 -3.38 -13.64 -2.41
N THR A 36 -3.07 -13.93 -1.14
CA THR A 36 -3.09 -12.97 -0.04
C THR A 36 -2.04 -11.88 -0.24
N ALA A 37 -0.82 -12.24 -0.65
CA ALA A 37 0.22 -11.27 -1.01
C ALA A 37 -0.25 -10.30 -2.10
N LEU A 38 -0.88 -10.82 -3.16
CA LEU A 38 -1.42 -9.99 -4.25
C LEU A 38 -2.51 -9.03 -3.77
N LYS A 39 -3.39 -9.45 -2.84
CA LYS A 39 -4.40 -8.58 -2.24
C LYS A 39 -3.74 -7.42 -1.49
N HIS A 40 -2.70 -7.70 -0.70
CA HIS A 40 -1.96 -6.67 0.04
C HIS A 40 -1.22 -5.71 -0.89
N GLU A 41 -0.57 -6.19 -1.95
CA GLU A 41 0.07 -5.31 -2.94
C GLU A 41 -0.92 -4.38 -3.63
N ARG A 42 -2.09 -4.90 -4.00
CA ARG A 42 -3.16 -4.09 -4.59
C ARG A 42 -3.64 -3.02 -3.61
N LYS A 43 -3.75 -3.34 -2.32
CA LYS A 43 -4.14 -2.39 -1.27
C LYS A 43 -3.07 -1.31 -1.07
N ALA A 44 -1.81 -1.69 -0.95
CA ALA A 44 -0.68 -0.75 -0.86
C ALA A 44 -0.66 0.22 -2.04
N ARG A 45 -0.79 -0.28 -3.28
CA ARG A 45 -0.84 0.56 -4.49
C ARG A 45 -2.02 1.54 -4.46
N LYS A 46 -3.19 1.10 -3.97
CA LYS A 46 -4.36 1.99 -3.82
C LYS A 46 -4.08 3.10 -2.80
N LEU A 47 -3.46 2.77 -1.67
CA LEU A 47 -3.12 3.74 -0.63
C LEU A 47 -2.09 4.75 -1.12
N ARG A 48 -0.99 4.32 -1.76
CA ARG A 48 -0.01 5.24 -2.37
C ARG A 48 -0.65 6.20 -3.38
N ARG A 49 -1.58 5.70 -4.21
CA ARG A 49 -2.31 6.55 -5.16
C ARG A 49 -3.21 7.56 -4.46
N ALA A 50 -3.83 7.18 -3.34
CA ALA A 50 -4.66 8.10 -2.56
C ALA A 50 -3.78 9.16 -1.86
N GLU A 51 -2.66 8.75 -1.26
CA GLU A 51 -1.67 9.64 -0.64
C GLU A 51 -1.12 10.65 -1.66
N ALA A 52 -0.73 10.20 -2.85
CA ALA A 52 -0.26 11.08 -3.93
C ALA A 52 -1.33 12.10 -4.36
N ARG A 53 -2.58 11.66 -4.55
CA ARG A 53 -3.70 12.57 -4.90
C ARG A 53 -3.96 13.62 -3.82
N SER A 54 -3.87 13.22 -2.55
CA SER A 54 -4.02 14.14 -1.43
C SER A 54 -2.88 15.15 -1.35
N ALA A 55 -1.65 14.74 -1.67
CA ALA A 55 -0.49 15.63 -1.74
C ALA A 55 -0.60 16.64 -2.91
N ASP A 56 -1.02 16.19 -4.10
CA ASP A 56 -1.20 17.04 -5.28
C ASP A 56 -2.32 18.08 -5.10
N GLY A 57 -3.43 17.68 -4.45
CA GLY A 57 -4.52 18.59 -4.09
C GLY A 57 -4.11 19.67 -3.08
N ASN A 58 -3.11 19.39 -2.24
CA ASN A 58 -2.55 20.36 -1.32
C ASN A 58 -1.61 21.35 -2.04
N HIS A 59 -0.79 20.85 -2.96
CA HIS A 59 0.17 21.68 -3.72
C HIS A 59 -0.52 22.69 -4.66
N SER A 60 -1.67 22.30 -5.23
CA SER A 60 -2.47 23.21 -6.08
C SER A 60 -3.05 24.39 -5.29
N ARG A 61 -3.40 24.23 -4.01
CA ARG A 61 -3.89 25.33 -3.15
C ARG A 61 -2.80 26.33 -2.77
N VAL A 62 -1.57 25.87 -2.53
CA VAL A 62 -0.45 26.74 -2.13
C VAL A 62 0.01 27.62 -3.29
N ARG A 63 -0.05 27.12 -4.54
CA ARG A 63 0.42 27.88 -5.72
C ARG A 63 -0.43 29.12 -6.04
N TRP A 64 -1.70 29.17 -5.62
CA TRP A 64 -2.57 30.34 -5.82
C TRP A 64 -2.41 31.42 -4.75
N ALA A 65 -1.79 31.11 -3.61
CA ALA A 65 -1.56 32.08 -2.54
C ALA A 65 -0.36 33.01 -2.81
N PHE A 66 0.53 32.64 -3.75
CA PHE A 66 1.78 33.36 -4.02
C PHE A 66 1.67 34.41 -5.15
N TRP A 67 0.53 34.55 -5.81
CA TRP A 67 0.32 35.47 -6.95
C TRP A 67 -0.60 36.65 -6.63
N ARG A 68 -0.73 37.01 -5.35
CA ARG A 68 -1.52 38.15 -4.87
C ARG A 68 -0.64 39.02 -3.96
N ASP A 69 0.31 39.73 -4.56
CA ASP A 69 0.90 40.98 -4.05
C ASP A 69 1.34 41.82 -5.24
#